data_AF-W9WJK2-F1
#
_entry.id   AF-W9WJK2-F1
#
_cell.length_a   1.000
_cell.length_b   1.000
_cell.length_c   1.000
_cell.angle_alpha   90.00
_cell.angle_beta   90.00
_cell.angle_gamma   90.00
#
_symmetry.space_group_name_H-M   'P 1'
#
loop_
_entity.id
_entity.type
_entity.pdbx_description
1 polymer ?
#
loop_
_entity_poly.entity_id
_entity_poly.type
_entity_poly.pdbx_seq_one_letter_code
_entity_poly.pdbx_strand_id
1 'polypeptide(L)'
;MSANFCLVLSISFLILSPQVFSPASATVEANVCAWDGAMPILYHEYGTDVCPPKFKMAPNGMDCEDNPNGGCASYCEMRTNFFYGQEKPYSSMPMCTGGLTCTLTESKHIGYNVKAKVNGNFKQGALTFGITGGWNTKTGQSQSYKYSKSLEHNECGYFTFIPILHESCGTYSEGSLIDGKCHHTQSIGNSCGTQAVTVEDHWYWFTRVVRGVAVFVYLDCTTLEPLPNDRQEAPFNQDGVRLPRGLPLANAFKTMWNVSRETNVTALSDAAVCDNDIRTYADDCLAAFTDVSDRGGDMVPTANALKGQSLTLSKSGTCAMHLSFDEDWKVPVFCEVSLLEVAAAAESIYELCTSSNDGTVGGSHVVRIPGNCGSTIKFLPVSG
;
A
#
# COMPACT_ATOMS: atom_id res chain seq x y z
N MET A 1 50.02 44.55 18.72
CA MET A 1 49.88 43.22 18.09
C MET A 1 48.44 42.79 18.28
N SER A 2 47.61 43.01 17.27
CA SER A 2 46.15 42.81 17.32
C SER A 2 45.81 41.38 16.93
N ALA A 3 45.07 40.69 17.79
CA ALA A 3 44.53 39.36 17.52
C ALA A 3 43.25 39.49 16.70
N ASN A 4 43.24 38.91 15.50
CA ASN A 4 42.05 38.77 14.66
C ASN A 4 41.24 37.55 15.14
N PHE A 5 40.04 37.82 15.63
CA PHE A 5 39.01 36.81 15.87
C PHE A 5 38.33 36.47 14.54
N CYS A 6 38.61 35.29 13.98
CA CYS A 6 37.84 34.75 12.86
C CYS A 6 36.64 33.95 13.43
N LEU A 7 35.46 34.55 13.32
CA LEU A 7 34.18 33.93 13.65
C LEU A 7 33.72 33.14 12.41
N VAL A 8 33.89 31.82 12.42
CA VAL A 8 33.41 30.93 11.35
C VAL A 8 31.94 30.63 11.62
N LEU A 9 31.06 31.32 10.89
CA LEU A 9 29.62 31.06 10.86
C LEU A 9 29.39 29.84 9.94
N SER A 10 29.29 28.64 10.51
CA SER A 10 28.83 27.45 9.77
C SER A 10 27.33 27.54 9.51
N ILE A 11 26.97 28.08 8.35
CA ILE A 11 25.62 27.96 7.79
C ILE A 11 25.52 26.56 7.19
N SER A 12 24.91 25.63 7.93
CA SER A 12 24.50 24.34 7.41
C SER A 12 23.36 24.56 6.42
N PHE A 13 23.69 24.64 5.13
CA PHE A 13 22.71 24.55 4.05
C PHE A 13 22.08 23.15 4.07
N LEU A 14 20.78 23.09 4.33
CA LEU A 14 19.91 21.97 4.00
C LEU A 14 19.99 21.76 2.48
N ILE A 15 20.78 20.78 2.05
CA ILE A 15 20.75 20.27 0.68
C ILE A 15 19.51 19.40 0.58
N LEU A 16 18.39 20.01 0.21
CA LEU A 16 17.29 19.31 -0.43
C LEU A 16 17.81 18.81 -1.77
N SER A 17 18.07 17.51 -1.88
CA SER A 17 18.40 16.87 -3.15
C SER A 17 17.29 17.15 -4.17
N PRO A 18 17.57 17.82 -5.31
CA PRO A 18 16.57 17.99 -6.34
C PRO A 18 16.38 16.64 -7.02
N GLN A 19 15.20 16.04 -6.89
CA GLN A 19 14.85 14.92 -7.75
C GLN A 19 14.82 15.41 -9.19
N VAL A 20 15.59 14.72 -10.03
CA VAL A 20 15.69 14.94 -11.46
C VAL A 20 14.39 14.47 -12.10
N PHE A 21 13.45 15.40 -12.31
CA PHE A 21 12.29 15.16 -13.17
C PHE A 21 12.73 15.39 -14.62
N SER A 22 12.64 14.35 -15.46
CA SER A 22 12.76 14.49 -16.91
C SER A 22 11.72 15.48 -17.45
N PRO A 23 12.05 16.29 -18.48
CA PRO A 23 11.12 17.29 -19.00
C PRO A 23 10.06 16.60 -19.84
N ALA A 24 8.85 16.49 -19.30
CA ALA A 24 7.67 16.15 -20.09
C ALA A 24 7.28 17.36 -20.96
N SER A 25 7.07 17.10 -22.25
CA SER A 25 6.57 18.06 -23.23
C SER A 25 5.27 18.75 -22.79
N ALA A 26 5.25 20.08 -22.93
CA ALA A 26 4.14 21.03 -22.94
C ALA A 26 2.72 20.59 -22.46
N THR A 27 2.34 21.23 -21.33
CA THR A 27 1.03 21.81 -20.99
C THR A 27 -0.16 20.87 -20.81
N VAL A 28 -0.13 20.08 -19.73
CA VAL A 28 -1.33 19.89 -18.92
C VAL A 28 -1.20 20.86 -17.75
N GLU A 29 -2.19 21.74 -17.57
CA GLU A 29 -2.24 22.63 -16.40
C GLU A 29 -2.28 21.76 -15.16
N ALA A 30 -1.27 21.89 -14.29
CA ALA A 30 -1.11 20.98 -13.17
C ALA A 30 -2.32 21.08 -12.22
N ASN A 31 -2.96 19.94 -11.92
CA ASN A 31 -4.15 19.85 -11.11
C ASN A 31 -3.86 19.07 -9.83
N VAL A 32 -3.71 19.80 -8.73
CA VAL A 32 -3.43 19.23 -7.39
C VAL A 32 -4.52 18.28 -6.91
N CYS A 33 -5.77 18.51 -7.31
CA CYS A 33 -6.95 17.75 -6.87
C CYS A 33 -7.07 16.41 -7.62
N ALA A 34 -6.61 16.37 -8.86
CA ALA A 34 -6.53 15.15 -9.66
C ALA A 34 -5.18 14.43 -9.53
N TRP A 35 -4.23 14.99 -8.77
CA TRP A 35 -2.84 14.52 -8.72
C TRP A 35 -2.17 14.46 -10.10
N ASP A 36 -2.47 15.43 -10.96
CA ASP A 36 -1.96 15.50 -12.34
C ASP A 36 -0.94 16.63 -12.46
N GLY A 37 0.33 16.27 -12.65
CA GLY A 37 1.42 17.24 -12.82
C GLY A 37 1.78 18.10 -11.59
N ALA A 38 1.04 18.00 -10.47
CA ALA A 38 1.35 18.67 -9.21
C ALA A 38 1.06 17.81 -7.98
N MET A 39 1.92 17.92 -6.97
CA MET A 39 1.73 17.33 -5.65
C MET A 39 1.03 18.34 -4.73
N PRO A 40 -0.09 17.96 -4.08
CA PRO A 40 -0.76 18.82 -3.10
C PRO A 40 0.08 18.97 -1.83
N ILE A 41 -0.17 20.07 -1.13
CA ILE A 41 0.28 20.28 0.24
C ILE A 41 -0.54 19.35 1.12
N LEU A 42 0.14 18.47 1.85
CA LEU A 42 -0.52 17.56 2.78
C LEU A 42 -1.06 18.33 3.99
N TYR A 43 -2.15 17.83 4.58
CA TYR A 43 -2.86 18.43 5.71
C TYR A 43 -3.39 19.84 5.43
N HIS A 44 -3.67 20.13 4.16
CA HIS A 44 -4.29 21.36 3.70
C HIS A 44 -5.65 21.08 3.07
N GLU A 45 -6.67 21.85 3.47
CA GLU A 45 -8.01 21.76 2.91
C GLU A 45 -8.14 22.66 1.69
N TYR A 46 -8.43 22.02 0.55
CA TYR A 46 -8.71 22.67 -0.70
C TYR A 46 -10.23 22.83 -0.87
N GLY A 47 -10.68 24.06 -1.05
CA GLY A 47 -12.08 24.38 -1.35
C GLY A 47 -12.39 24.27 -2.85
N THR A 48 -13.63 24.62 -3.21
CA THR A 48 -14.13 24.58 -4.60
C THR A 48 -13.49 25.60 -5.53
N ASP A 49 -12.75 26.57 -4.99
CA ASP A 49 -11.97 27.55 -5.74
C ASP A 49 -10.69 26.94 -6.33
N VAL A 50 -10.07 25.98 -5.62
CA VAL A 50 -8.88 25.25 -6.08
C VAL A 50 -9.25 23.89 -6.67
N CYS A 51 -10.19 23.19 -6.05
CA CYS A 51 -10.72 21.90 -6.49
C CYS A 51 -12.17 22.05 -6.94
N PRO A 52 -12.42 22.60 -8.16
CA PRO A 52 -13.77 22.80 -8.64
C PRO A 52 -14.46 21.46 -8.83
N PRO A 53 -15.69 21.29 -8.33
CA PRO A 53 -16.38 20.02 -8.47
C PRO A 53 -16.76 19.73 -9.92
N LYS A 54 -16.74 18.44 -10.27
CA LYS A 54 -17.24 17.96 -11.56
C LYS A 54 -18.75 18.17 -11.70
N PHE A 55 -19.50 17.97 -10.61
CA PHE A 55 -20.93 18.25 -10.52
C PHE A 55 -21.17 19.45 -9.61
N LYS A 56 -21.83 20.49 -10.13
CA LYS A 56 -22.11 21.70 -9.35
C LYS A 56 -23.36 21.52 -8.51
N MET A 57 -23.42 22.31 -7.44
CA MET A 57 -24.66 22.51 -6.70
C MET A 57 -25.69 23.16 -7.63
N ALA A 58 -26.90 22.60 -7.67
CA ALA A 58 -28.02 23.14 -8.40
C ALA A 58 -28.39 24.53 -7.86
N PRO A 59 -29.12 25.36 -8.64
CA PRO A 59 -29.48 26.72 -8.23
C PRO A 59 -30.29 26.81 -6.93
N ASN A 60 -30.91 25.70 -6.50
CA ASN A 60 -31.61 25.63 -5.22
C ASN A 60 -30.65 25.59 -4.01
N GLY A 61 -29.34 25.45 -4.24
CA GLY A 61 -28.30 25.43 -3.21
C GLY A 61 -28.32 24.19 -2.31
N MET A 62 -29.13 23.17 -2.65
CA MET A 62 -29.34 21.99 -1.81
C MET A 62 -28.93 20.70 -2.51
N ASP A 63 -29.25 20.59 -3.81
CA ASP A 63 -29.07 19.35 -4.55
C ASP A 63 -27.90 19.46 -5.50
N CYS A 64 -27.22 18.34 -5.73
CA CYS A 64 -26.27 18.23 -6.81
C CYS A 64 -26.95 18.18 -8.17
N GLU A 65 -26.31 18.73 -9.19
CA GLU A 65 -26.79 18.60 -10.56
C GLU A 65 -26.99 17.13 -10.95
N ASP A 66 -27.99 16.88 -11.79
CA ASP A 66 -28.38 15.54 -12.16
C ASP A 66 -27.30 14.83 -12.98
N ASN A 67 -26.98 13.60 -12.58
CA ASN A 67 -26.12 12.72 -13.35
C ASN A 67 -26.87 11.43 -13.78
N PRO A 68 -27.42 11.37 -15.01
CA PRO A 68 -28.10 10.18 -15.49
C PRO A 68 -27.16 8.95 -15.60
N ASN A 69 -25.86 9.16 -15.82
CA ASN A 69 -24.86 8.08 -15.89
C ASN A 69 -24.52 7.50 -14.51
N GLY A 70 -24.85 8.20 -13.42
CA GLY A 70 -24.70 7.73 -12.05
C GLY A 70 -25.91 6.94 -11.53
N GLY A 71 -26.86 6.56 -12.39
CA GLY A 71 -28.14 5.97 -11.95
C GLY A 71 -28.98 6.97 -11.17
N CYS A 72 -28.97 8.23 -11.61
CA CYS A 72 -29.55 9.39 -10.93
C CYS A 72 -29.03 9.61 -9.52
N ALA A 73 -27.76 9.30 -9.28
CA ALA A 73 -27.03 9.74 -8.11
C ALA A 73 -25.86 10.63 -8.55
N SER A 74 -25.65 11.73 -7.84
CA SER A 74 -24.58 12.69 -8.10
C SER A 74 -23.89 13.11 -6.81
N TYR A 75 -22.65 13.56 -6.96
CA TYR A 75 -21.81 13.99 -5.85
C TYR A 75 -21.12 15.30 -6.21
N CYS A 76 -21.37 16.34 -5.43
CA CYS A 76 -20.71 17.62 -5.54
C CYS A 76 -19.60 17.69 -4.52
N GLU A 77 -18.37 17.53 -4.99
CA GLU A 77 -17.19 17.75 -4.16
C GLU A 77 -17.18 19.20 -3.65
N MET A 78 -16.94 19.37 -2.36
CA MET A 78 -16.91 20.69 -1.73
C MET A 78 -15.55 20.99 -1.12
N ARG A 79 -14.90 19.96 -0.58
CA ARG A 79 -13.59 20.07 0.03
C ARG A 79 -12.79 18.81 -0.21
N THR A 80 -11.49 19.02 -0.39
CA THR A 80 -10.53 17.96 -0.68
C THR A 80 -9.33 18.11 0.24
N ASN A 81 -8.93 17.01 0.87
CA ASN A 81 -7.79 16.93 1.77
C ASN A 81 -6.84 15.81 1.31
N PHE A 82 -5.54 16.03 1.47
CA PHE A 82 -4.53 15.00 1.26
C PHE A 82 -3.70 14.82 2.53
N PHE A 83 -3.45 13.59 2.95
CA PHE A 83 -2.69 13.32 4.18
C PHE A 83 -2.04 11.94 4.13
N TYR A 84 -1.08 11.67 5.02
CA TYR A 84 -0.49 10.34 5.09
C TYR A 84 -1.44 9.32 5.72
N GLY A 85 -1.53 8.15 5.12
CA GLY A 85 -2.18 6.99 5.70
C GLY A 85 -1.25 6.21 6.63
N GLN A 86 -1.78 5.11 7.16
CA GLN A 86 -1.00 4.21 8.00
C GLN A 86 0.13 3.56 7.19
N GLU A 87 1.30 3.45 7.82
CA GLU A 87 2.47 2.78 7.28
C GLU A 87 2.18 1.31 6.93
N LYS A 88 2.87 0.81 5.91
CA LYS A 88 2.99 -0.61 5.57
C LYS A 88 4.48 -0.97 5.44
N PRO A 89 5.06 -1.67 6.43
CA PRO A 89 6.45 -2.12 6.36
C PRO A 89 6.68 -3.06 5.18
N TYR A 90 7.86 -2.98 4.55
CA TYR A 90 8.24 -3.88 3.45
C TYR A 90 8.36 -5.31 3.96
N SER A 91 7.38 -6.15 3.62
CA SER A 91 7.22 -7.47 4.23
C SER A 91 8.22 -8.47 3.68
N SER A 92 8.59 -8.35 2.40
CA SER A 92 9.61 -9.15 1.71
C SER A 92 11.06 -8.70 2.00
N MET A 93 11.28 -7.82 2.99
CA MET A 93 12.61 -7.34 3.36
C MET A 93 12.93 -7.64 4.84
N PRO A 94 14.16 -8.09 5.14
CA PRO A 94 14.61 -8.24 6.51
C PRO A 94 14.76 -6.88 7.21
N MET A 95 14.71 -6.90 8.54
CA MET A 95 15.08 -5.73 9.33
C MET A 95 16.55 -5.41 9.10
N CYS A 96 16.85 -4.12 9.01
CA CYS A 96 18.21 -3.62 8.89
C CYS A 96 18.87 -3.55 10.27
N THR A 97 20.12 -4.02 10.36
CA THR A 97 20.95 -3.92 11.57
C THR A 97 22.27 -3.20 11.28
N GLY A 98 22.83 -2.61 12.33
CA GLY A 98 24.01 -1.79 12.29
C GLY A 98 25.27 -2.45 11.72
N GLY A 99 26.15 -1.63 11.15
CA GLY A 99 27.41 -2.09 10.57
C GLY A 99 27.32 -2.52 9.10
N LEU A 100 26.13 -2.43 8.49
CA LEU A 100 25.88 -2.67 7.08
C LEU A 100 25.08 -1.51 6.46
N THR A 101 25.14 -1.38 5.13
CA THR A 101 24.24 -0.48 4.40
C THR A 101 23.02 -1.26 3.97
N CYS A 102 21.85 -0.84 4.45
CA CYS A 102 20.57 -1.43 4.07
C CYS A 102 20.01 -0.70 2.85
N THR A 103 19.58 -1.42 1.83
CA THR A 103 19.09 -0.82 0.58
C THR A 103 17.71 -1.35 0.22
N LEU A 104 16.76 -0.43 0.05
CA LEU A 104 15.50 -0.67 -0.66
C LEU A 104 15.75 -0.53 -2.16
N THR A 105 15.41 -1.56 -2.92
CA THR A 105 15.56 -1.57 -4.38
C THR A 105 14.26 -1.20 -5.09
N GLU A 106 14.36 -0.71 -6.32
CA GLU A 106 13.21 -0.25 -7.12
C GLU A 106 12.22 -1.36 -7.46
N SER A 107 12.67 -2.61 -7.37
CA SER A 107 11.89 -3.83 -7.60
C SER A 107 11.05 -4.26 -6.40
N LYS A 108 11.26 -3.65 -5.22
CA LYS A 108 10.50 -3.98 -4.02
C LYS A 108 9.28 -3.08 -3.91
N HIS A 109 8.11 -3.69 -3.86
CA HIS A 109 6.82 -3.03 -3.82
C HIS A 109 6.01 -3.51 -2.63
N ILE A 110 4.95 -2.77 -2.31
CA ILE A 110 3.95 -3.15 -1.32
C ILE A 110 2.60 -3.31 -1.98
N GLY A 111 1.99 -4.48 -1.80
CA GLY A 111 0.58 -4.69 -2.09
C GLY A 111 -0.33 -3.83 -1.21
N TYR A 112 -1.21 -3.04 -1.83
CA TYR A 112 -2.07 -2.11 -1.12
C TYR A 112 -3.54 -2.23 -1.57
N ASN A 113 -4.40 -2.60 -0.61
CA ASN A 113 -5.84 -2.61 -0.85
C ASN A 113 -6.36 -1.20 -0.60
N VAL A 114 -6.81 -0.55 -1.67
CA VAL A 114 -7.46 0.77 -1.58
C VAL A 114 -8.85 0.57 -0.98
N LYS A 115 -8.90 0.32 0.33
CA LYS A 115 -10.14 0.21 1.11
C LYS A 115 -10.73 1.60 1.25
N ALA A 116 -11.37 2.07 0.18
CA ALA A 116 -11.99 3.36 0.17
C ALA A 116 -13.14 3.37 1.20
N LYS A 117 -13.08 4.29 2.16
CA LYS A 117 -14.05 4.39 3.25
C LYS A 117 -14.99 5.53 2.94
N VAL A 118 -16.29 5.28 3.04
CA VAL A 118 -17.32 6.31 2.90
C VAL A 118 -18.20 6.28 4.14
N ASN A 119 -18.59 7.45 4.65
CA ASN A 119 -19.38 7.61 5.88
C ASN A 119 -20.88 7.26 5.72
N GLY A 120 -21.23 6.28 4.88
CA GLY A 120 -22.60 5.86 4.63
C GLY A 120 -22.71 4.91 3.45
N ASN A 121 -23.93 4.42 3.19
CA ASN A 121 -24.23 3.53 2.08
C ASN A 121 -24.58 4.34 0.83
N PHE A 122 -23.57 4.94 0.21
CA PHE A 122 -23.71 5.73 -1.02
C PHE A 122 -23.35 4.89 -2.26
N LYS A 123 -23.99 5.16 -3.40
CA LYS A 123 -23.67 4.47 -4.65
C LYS A 123 -22.27 4.86 -5.11
N GLN A 124 -21.39 3.87 -5.27
CA GLN A 124 -20.01 4.07 -5.68
C GLN A 124 -19.89 4.82 -7.01
N GLY A 125 -20.80 4.58 -7.97
CA GLY A 125 -20.77 5.25 -9.27
C GLY A 125 -20.83 6.77 -9.18
N ALA A 126 -21.66 7.32 -8.29
CA ALA A 126 -21.74 8.77 -8.09
C ALA A 126 -20.43 9.35 -7.54
N LEU A 127 -19.75 8.65 -6.63
CA LEU A 127 -18.44 9.04 -6.12
C LEU A 127 -17.36 8.93 -7.22
N THR A 128 -17.36 7.84 -7.99
CA THR A 128 -16.44 7.63 -9.12
C THR A 128 -16.53 8.73 -10.17
N PHE A 129 -17.73 9.21 -10.48
CA PHE A 129 -17.90 10.31 -11.42
C PHE A 129 -17.70 11.68 -10.80
N GLY A 130 -18.15 11.90 -9.56
CA GLY A 130 -18.21 13.22 -8.95
C GLY A 130 -16.92 13.70 -8.28
N ILE A 131 -16.08 12.78 -7.81
CA ILE A 131 -14.79 13.12 -7.18
C ILE A 131 -13.76 13.48 -8.26
N THR A 132 -13.04 14.58 -8.06
CA THR A 132 -11.93 14.99 -8.93
C THR A 132 -10.79 13.98 -8.83
N GLY A 133 -10.18 13.60 -9.96
CA GLY A 133 -9.26 12.45 -10.02
C GLY A 133 -9.94 11.07 -9.97
N GLY A 134 -11.24 11.01 -9.69
CA GLY A 134 -12.03 9.78 -9.67
C GLY A 134 -11.98 9.04 -8.34
N TRP A 135 -12.78 7.97 -8.23
CA TRP A 135 -12.87 7.12 -7.03
C TRP A 135 -12.57 5.68 -7.38
N ASN A 136 -11.58 5.09 -6.70
CA ASN A 136 -11.08 3.75 -6.96
C ASN A 136 -10.99 2.92 -5.68
N THR A 137 -11.53 1.71 -5.73
CA THR A 137 -11.52 0.73 -4.62
C THR A 137 -10.67 -0.50 -4.94
N LYS A 138 -9.96 -0.50 -6.07
CA LYS A 138 -9.17 -1.64 -6.52
C LYS A 138 -7.81 -1.65 -5.83
N THR A 139 -7.25 -2.85 -5.68
CA THR A 139 -5.87 -3.05 -5.21
C THR A 139 -4.87 -2.39 -6.18
N GLY A 140 -3.75 -1.93 -5.62
CA GLY A 140 -2.60 -1.43 -6.37
C GLY A 140 -1.29 -1.75 -5.65
N GLN A 141 -0.19 -1.27 -6.19
CA GLN A 141 1.14 -1.40 -5.58
C GLN A 141 1.75 -0.05 -5.27
N SER A 142 2.61 0.01 -4.24
CA SER A 142 3.42 1.20 -4.01
C SER A 142 4.27 1.55 -5.23
N GLN A 143 4.51 2.83 -5.46
CA GLN A 143 5.53 3.29 -6.41
C GLN A 143 6.92 2.72 -6.07
N SER A 144 7.80 2.59 -7.07
CA SER A 144 9.18 2.15 -6.89
C SER A 144 10.02 3.20 -6.16
N TYR A 145 10.94 2.73 -5.32
CA TYR A 145 11.93 3.58 -4.64
C TYR A 145 13.30 2.94 -4.61
N LYS A 146 14.32 3.78 -4.61
CA LYS A 146 15.71 3.37 -4.35
C LYS A 146 16.28 4.20 -3.22
N TYR A 147 16.44 3.58 -2.06
CA TYR A 147 17.01 4.24 -0.88
C TYR A 147 18.04 3.34 -0.23
N SER A 148 19.17 3.93 0.15
CA SER A 148 20.20 3.26 0.94
C SER A 148 20.40 4.01 2.24
N LYS A 149 20.44 3.26 3.34
CA LYS A 149 20.70 3.78 4.67
C LYS A 149 21.89 3.06 5.29
N SER A 150 22.94 3.80 5.58
CA SER A 150 24.07 3.30 6.36
C SER A 150 23.75 3.45 7.85
N LEU A 151 23.84 2.36 8.58
CA LEU A 151 23.51 2.29 10.00
C LEU A 151 24.77 2.13 10.85
N GLU A 152 24.88 2.89 11.92
CA GLU A 152 25.93 2.67 12.92
C GLU A 152 25.74 1.33 13.63
N HIS A 153 26.79 0.78 14.25
CA HIS A 153 26.81 -0.59 14.77
C HIS A 153 25.65 -0.96 15.72
N ASN A 154 25.06 0.01 16.41
CA ASN A 154 23.96 -0.18 17.36
C ASN A 154 22.61 0.37 16.86
N GLU A 155 22.49 0.67 15.57
CA GLU A 155 21.25 1.16 14.98
C GLU A 155 20.50 0.01 14.29
N CYS A 156 19.19 -0.03 14.49
CA CYS A 156 18.29 -0.95 13.81
C CYS A 156 17.16 -0.17 13.17
N GLY A 157 16.55 -0.75 12.14
CA GLY A 157 15.38 -0.15 11.53
C GLY A 157 14.84 -0.93 10.36
N TYR A 158 13.84 -0.39 9.71
CA TYR A 158 13.19 -1.00 8.56
C TYR A 158 12.70 0.06 7.59
N PHE A 159 12.53 -0.32 6.33
CA PHE A 159 11.84 0.51 5.36
C PHE A 159 10.34 0.28 5.46
N THR A 160 9.58 1.37 5.32
CA THR A 160 8.11 1.32 5.31
C THR A 160 7.55 2.24 4.24
N PHE A 161 6.48 1.82 3.60
CA PHE A 161 5.73 2.65 2.67
C PHE A 161 4.59 3.35 3.41
N ILE A 162 4.50 4.67 3.24
CA ILE A 162 3.43 5.49 3.80
C ILE A 162 2.60 6.01 2.61
N PRO A 163 1.38 5.50 2.40
CA PRO A 163 0.53 5.95 1.31
C PRO A 163 0.07 7.38 1.56
N ILE A 164 -0.18 8.13 0.50
CA ILE A 164 -0.92 9.39 0.59
C ILE A 164 -2.39 9.08 0.31
N LEU A 165 -3.25 9.53 1.20
CA LEU A 165 -4.70 9.40 1.11
C LEU A 165 -5.30 10.71 0.59
N HIS A 166 -6.33 10.56 -0.23
CA HIS A 166 -7.21 11.60 -0.72
C HIS A 166 -8.55 11.45 -0.02
N GLU A 167 -8.94 12.46 0.76
CA GLU A 167 -10.29 12.60 1.30
C GLU A 167 -11.05 13.66 0.52
N SER A 168 -12.22 13.29 0.01
CA SER A 168 -13.16 14.20 -0.62
C SER A 168 -14.44 14.21 0.21
N CYS A 169 -14.92 15.41 0.56
CA CYS A 169 -16.21 15.60 1.21
C CYS A 169 -17.10 16.53 0.40
N GLY A 170 -18.40 16.25 0.42
CA GLY A 170 -19.33 16.93 -0.47
C GLY A 170 -20.77 16.53 -0.21
N THR A 171 -21.67 17.07 -1.03
CA THR A 171 -23.09 16.74 -0.99
C THR A 171 -23.40 15.60 -1.93
N TYR A 172 -24.22 14.67 -1.47
CA TYR A 172 -24.67 13.52 -2.25
C TYR A 172 -26.18 13.60 -2.46
N SER A 173 -26.61 13.52 -3.72
CA SER A 173 -28.01 13.58 -4.11
C SER A 173 -28.43 12.33 -4.88
N GLU A 174 -29.68 11.91 -4.70
CA GLU A 174 -30.28 10.81 -5.45
C GLU A 174 -31.66 11.18 -5.96
N GLY A 175 -32.00 10.64 -7.13
CA GLY A 175 -33.33 10.67 -7.73
C GLY A 175 -33.68 9.33 -8.38
N SER A 176 -34.83 9.34 -9.07
CA SER A 176 -35.33 8.18 -9.82
C SER A 176 -35.02 8.34 -11.31
N LEU A 177 -34.53 7.27 -11.94
CA LEU A 177 -34.36 7.20 -13.39
C LEU A 177 -35.68 6.76 -14.04
N ILE A 178 -36.32 7.65 -14.80
CA ILE A 178 -37.56 7.40 -15.54
C ILE A 178 -37.32 7.83 -16.99
N ASP A 179 -37.54 6.92 -17.95
CA ASP A 179 -37.34 7.17 -19.39
C ASP A 179 -35.96 7.78 -19.74
N GLY A 180 -34.92 7.35 -19.03
CA GLY A 180 -33.54 7.84 -19.23
C GLY A 180 -33.27 9.23 -18.67
N LYS A 181 -34.20 9.81 -17.89
CA LYS A 181 -34.05 11.11 -17.23
C LYS A 181 -34.13 10.96 -15.72
N CYS A 182 -33.45 11.85 -15.01
CA CYS A 182 -33.52 11.92 -13.56
C CYS A 182 -34.71 12.77 -13.12
N HIS A 183 -35.44 12.25 -12.14
CA HIS A 183 -36.60 12.88 -11.55
C HIS A 183 -36.49 12.84 -10.03
N HIS A 184 -36.99 13.89 -9.38
CA HIS A 184 -37.03 13.97 -7.92
C HIS A 184 -35.66 13.81 -7.25
N THR A 185 -34.61 14.34 -7.88
CA THR A 185 -33.29 14.38 -7.27
C THR A 185 -33.33 15.25 -6.03
N GLN A 186 -32.89 14.69 -4.92
CA GLN A 186 -32.81 15.37 -3.64
C GLN A 186 -31.54 14.97 -2.92
N SER A 187 -30.97 15.91 -2.16
CA SER A 187 -29.87 15.66 -1.25
C SER A 187 -30.26 14.63 -0.20
N ILE A 188 -29.48 13.55 -0.12
CA ILE A 188 -29.63 12.52 0.90
C ILE A 188 -28.73 12.83 2.10
N GLY A 189 -27.65 13.58 1.88
CA GLY A 189 -26.77 14.07 2.94
C GLY A 189 -25.37 14.37 2.46
N ASN A 190 -24.50 14.68 3.43
CA ASN A 190 -23.09 14.91 3.18
C ASN A 190 -22.31 13.59 3.21
N SER A 191 -21.50 13.38 2.18
CA SER A 191 -20.66 12.20 2.04
C SER A 191 -19.18 12.60 2.03
N CYS A 192 -18.41 11.93 2.88
CA CYS A 192 -16.96 12.01 2.94
C CYS A 192 -16.40 10.64 2.58
N GLY A 193 -15.52 10.62 1.58
CA GLY A 193 -14.81 9.44 1.13
C GLY A 193 -13.31 9.61 1.29
N THR A 194 -12.63 8.68 1.94
CA THR A 194 -11.16 8.55 1.93
C THR A 194 -10.70 7.38 1.07
N GLN A 195 -9.74 7.60 0.17
CA GLN A 195 -9.08 6.57 -0.64
C GLN A 195 -7.58 6.83 -0.70
N ALA A 196 -6.79 5.84 -1.11
CA ALA A 196 -5.39 6.08 -1.45
C ALA A 196 -5.30 6.80 -2.79
N VAL A 197 -4.34 7.72 -2.93
CA VAL A 197 -4.04 8.35 -4.21
C VAL A 197 -3.46 7.30 -5.14
N THR A 198 -4.10 7.10 -6.29
CA THR A 198 -3.65 6.16 -7.31
C THR A 198 -3.47 6.85 -8.64
N VAL A 199 -2.43 6.47 -9.37
CA VAL A 199 -2.27 6.81 -10.78
C VAL A 199 -2.28 5.54 -11.61
N GLU A 200 -2.82 5.63 -12.82
CA GLU A 200 -2.60 4.60 -13.82
C GLU A 200 -1.21 4.79 -14.39
N ASP A 201 -0.39 3.75 -14.28
CA ASP A 201 0.95 3.74 -14.85
C ASP A 201 1.02 2.58 -15.84
N HIS A 202 1.09 2.91 -17.13
CA HIS A 202 1.20 1.93 -18.19
C HIS A 202 2.65 1.46 -18.41
N TRP A 203 3.62 2.03 -17.68
CA TRP A 203 5.02 1.65 -17.82
C TRP A 203 5.35 0.31 -17.15
N TYR A 204 4.61 -0.05 -16.11
CA TYR A 204 4.75 -1.31 -15.40
C TYR A 204 3.62 -2.27 -15.77
N TRP A 205 3.85 -3.57 -15.56
CA TRP A 205 2.86 -4.62 -15.83
C TRP A 205 1.66 -4.60 -14.89
N PHE A 206 1.69 -3.77 -13.84
CA PHE A 206 0.55 -3.55 -12.95
C PHE A 206 -0.10 -2.21 -13.27
N THR A 207 -1.42 -2.20 -13.37
CA THR A 207 -2.17 -1.07 -13.92
C THR A 207 -2.33 0.12 -12.97
N ARG A 208 -1.92 -0.03 -11.69
CA ARG A 208 -2.25 0.92 -10.63
C ARG A 208 -1.14 1.09 -9.60
N VAL A 209 -0.56 2.29 -9.60
CA VAL A 209 0.44 2.72 -8.63
C VAL A 209 -0.24 3.54 -7.54
N VAL A 210 -0.03 3.16 -6.29
CA VAL A 210 -0.38 3.93 -5.10
C VAL A 210 0.74 4.92 -4.80
N ARG A 211 0.39 6.21 -4.73
CA ARG A 211 1.32 7.29 -4.38
C ARG A 211 1.58 7.31 -2.87
N GLY A 212 2.79 7.67 -2.51
CA GLY A 212 3.21 7.74 -1.12
C GLY A 212 4.63 8.22 -0.97
N VAL A 213 5.23 7.85 0.16
CA VAL A 213 6.66 7.98 0.41
C VAL A 213 7.18 6.68 1.03
N ALA A 214 8.41 6.30 0.72
CA ALA A 214 9.12 5.29 1.51
C ALA A 214 10.07 6.01 2.47
N VAL A 215 10.04 5.60 3.74
CA VAL A 215 10.88 6.18 4.79
C VAL A 215 11.60 5.07 5.55
N PHE A 216 12.73 5.42 6.16
CA PHE A 216 13.43 4.54 7.08
C PHE A 216 12.98 4.82 8.52
N VAL A 217 12.49 3.80 9.20
CA VAL A 217 12.06 3.89 10.60
C VAL A 217 13.13 3.29 11.49
N TYR A 218 13.65 4.09 12.41
CA TYR A 218 14.62 3.63 13.40
C TYR A 218 13.94 2.89 14.54
N LEU A 219 14.54 1.78 14.97
CA LEU A 219 14.08 0.94 16.05
C LEU A 219 15.12 0.90 17.17
N ASP A 220 14.63 0.72 18.40
CA ASP A 220 15.44 0.19 19.48
C ASP A 220 15.76 -1.28 19.19
N CYS A 221 17.06 -1.61 19.04
CA CYS A 221 17.51 -2.94 18.63
C CYS A 221 17.14 -4.07 19.60
N THR A 222 16.77 -3.76 20.84
CA THR A 222 16.43 -4.77 21.86
C THR A 222 14.93 -5.02 21.89
N THR A 223 14.13 -3.96 21.89
CA THR A 223 12.67 -4.03 22.04
C THR A 223 11.93 -4.10 20.70
N LEU A 224 12.61 -3.72 19.61
CA LEU A 224 12.03 -3.52 18.28
C LEU A 224 10.88 -2.51 18.25
N GLU A 225 10.89 -1.58 19.20
CA GLU A 225 9.98 -0.43 19.20
C GLU A 225 10.60 0.74 18.44
N PRO A 226 9.81 1.56 17.73
CA PRO A 226 10.32 2.76 17.09
C PRO A 226 10.95 3.70 18.10
N LEU A 227 12.09 4.28 17.72
CA LEU A 227 12.69 5.37 18.49
C LEU A 227 11.76 6.60 18.55
N PRO A 228 11.99 7.53 19.50
CA PRO A 228 11.20 8.74 19.64
C PRO A 228 11.17 9.62 18.38
N ASN A 229 10.17 10.51 18.27
CA ASN A 229 9.84 11.23 17.04
C ASN A 229 11.02 12.07 16.49
N ASP A 230 11.84 12.64 17.36
CA ASP A 230 13.02 13.44 16.99
C ASP A 230 14.11 12.62 16.28
N ARG A 231 14.03 11.28 16.34
CA ARG A 231 14.92 10.33 15.65
C ARG A 231 14.32 9.76 14.36
N GLN A 232 13.09 10.13 14.01
CA GLN A 232 12.36 9.58 12.87
C GLN A 232 12.23 10.60 11.74
N GLU A 233 11.98 10.09 10.53
CA GLU A 233 11.63 10.94 9.39
C GLU A 233 10.25 11.59 9.58
N ALA A 234 10.10 12.83 9.11
CA ALA A 234 8.90 13.64 9.35
C ALA A 234 7.57 12.98 8.94
N PRO A 235 7.45 12.24 7.82
CA PRO A 235 6.21 11.55 7.46
C PRO A 235 5.75 10.53 8.51
N PHE A 236 6.68 9.80 9.13
CA PHE A 236 6.38 8.77 10.13
C PHE A 236 5.87 9.34 11.46
N ASN A 237 6.11 10.63 11.70
CA ASN A 237 5.71 11.31 12.93
C ASN A 237 4.29 11.88 12.89
N GLN A 238 3.61 11.79 11.74
CA GLN A 238 2.25 12.29 11.62
C GLN A 238 1.24 11.35 12.31
N ASP A 239 0.15 11.94 12.78
CA ASP A 239 -0.90 11.20 13.47
C ASP A 239 -1.53 10.15 12.55
N GLY A 240 -1.78 8.96 13.09
CA GLY A 240 -2.37 7.84 12.35
C GLY A 240 -1.43 7.10 11.40
N VAL A 241 -0.20 7.58 11.20
CA VAL A 241 0.78 6.91 10.31
C VAL A 241 1.36 5.64 10.96
N ARG A 242 1.68 5.69 12.25
CA ARG A 242 2.35 4.56 12.92
C ARG A 242 1.44 3.35 13.03
N LEU A 243 1.99 2.18 12.73
CA LEU A 243 1.32 0.91 12.99
C LEU A 243 1.00 0.82 14.50
N PRO A 244 -0.27 0.65 14.91
CA PRO A 244 -0.64 0.61 16.32
C PRO A 244 0.02 -0.58 17.03
N ARG A 245 0.68 -0.29 18.15
CA ARG A 245 1.47 -1.27 18.92
C ARG A 245 0.56 -2.17 19.75
N GLY A 246 1.06 -3.38 20.03
CA GLY A 246 0.32 -4.41 20.78
C GLY A 246 -0.79 -5.09 19.97
N LEU A 247 -1.03 -4.69 18.72
CA LEU A 247 -1.94 -5.39 17.82
C LEU A 247 -1.27 -6.60 17.16
N PRO A 248 -2.04 -7.62 16.73
CA PRO A 248 -1.51 -8.83 16.12
C PRO A 248 -0.54 -8.57 14.95
N LEU A 249 -0.87 -7.65 14.05
CA LEU A 249 -0.02 -7.32 12.90
C LEU A 249 1.34 -6.73 13.31
N ALA A 250 1.36 -5.80 14.28
CA ALA A 250 2.61 -5.22 14.78
C ALA A 250 3.50 -6.29 15.44
N ASN A 251 2.88 -7.23 16.16
CA ASN A 251 3.60 -8.34 16.78
C ASN A 251 4.13 -9.32 15.73
N ALA A 252 3.39 -9.60 14.66
CA ALA A 252 3.85 -10.44 13.56
C ALA A 252 5.12 -9.88 12.90
N PHE A 253 5.18 -8.57 12.64
CA PHE A 253 6.40 -7.92 12.15
C PHE A 253 7.57 -8.06 13.14
N LYS A 254 7.35 -7.81 14.44
CA LYS A 254 8.39 -7.98 15.45
C LYS A 254 8.93 -9.41 15.51
N THR A 255 8.05 -10.40 15.44
CA THR A 255 8.45 -11.82 15.39
C THR A 255 9.31 -12.08 14.16
N MET A 256 8.87 -11.65 12.99
CA MET A 256 9.60 -11.82 11.73
C MET A 256 10.98 -11.13 11.78
N TRP A 257 11.05 -9.92 12.32
CA TRP A 257 12.31 -9.20 12.50
C TRP A 257 13.25 -9.87 13.50
N ASN A 258 12.75 -10.36 14.64
CA ASN A 258 13.56 -11.12 15.60
C ASN A 258 14.18 -12.36 14.94
N VAL A 259 13.39 -13.15 14.21
CA VAL A 259 13.90 -14.35 13.52
C VAL A 259 14.94 -13.96 12.46
N SER A 260 14.71 -12.87 11.72
CA SER A 260 15.65 -12.38 10.68
C SER A 260 17.01 -11.94 11.22
N ARG A 261 17.13 -11.63 12.52
CA ARG A 261 18.41 -11.30 13.16
C ARG A 261 19.26 -12.52 13.44
N GLU A 262 18.62 -13.64 13.74
CA GLU A 262 19.29 -14.87 14.16
C GLU A 262 19.58 -15.78 12.98
N THR A 263 18.70 -15.77 11.98
CA THR A 263 18.74 -16.69 10.84
C THR A 263 18.22 -16.02 9.57
N ASN A 264 18.60 -16.57 8.42
CA ASN A 264 18.00 -16.15 7.15
C ASN A 264 16.56 -16.68 7.07
N VAL A 265 15.59 -15.79 7.18
CA VAL A 265 14.17 -16.12 6.96
C VAL A 265 13.98 -16.32 5.46
N THR A 266 13.60 -17.54 5.06
CA THR A 266 13.51 -17.88 3.63
C THR A 266 12.47 -17.02 2.94
N ALA A 267 11.32 -16.78 3.58
CA ALA A 267 10.28 -15.87 3.07
C ALA A 267 10.75 -14.43 2.77
N LEU A 268 11.89 -13.99 3.29
CA LEU A 268 12.47 -12.65 3.06
C LEU A 268 13.61 -12.66 2.03
N SER A 269 13.80 -13.79 1.35
CA SER A 269 14.82 -13.92 0.29
C SER A 269 14.22 -13.69 -1.09
N ASP A 270 15.09 -13.38 -2.05
CA ASP A 270 14.75 -13.25 -3.46
C ASP A 270 14.80 -14.61 -4.20
N ALA A 271 14.47 -15.71 -3.50
CA ALA A 271 14.64 -17.08 -4.00
C ALA A 271 13.37 -17.67 -4.64
N ALA A 272 12.49 -16.82 -5.18
CA ALA A 272 11.30 -17.28 -5.89
C ALA A 272 11.67 -18.15 -7.09
N VAL A 273 10.93 -19.24 -7.28
CA VAL A 273 11.05 -20.09 -8.46
C VAL A 273 9.88 -19.79 -9.39
N CYS A 274 10.17 -19.15 -10.52
CA CYS A 274 9.17 -18.80 -11.50
C CYS A 274 8.75 -20.02 -12.33
N ASP A 275 7.45 -20.16 -12.56
CA ASP A 275 6.85 -21.24 -13.33
C ASP A 275 6.02 -20.64 -14.45
N ASN A 276 6.51 -20.79 -15.69
CA ASN A 276 5.88 -20.21 -16.87
C ASN A 276 4.68 -21.04 -17.37
N ASP A 277 4.52 -22.27 -16.90
CA ASP A 277 3.41 -23.16 -17.29
C ASP A 277 2.16 -22.86 -16.44
N ILE A 278 2.35 -22.34 -15.23
CA ILE A 278 1.28 -21.88 -14.34
C ILE A 278 1.07 -20.38 -14.54
N ARG A 279 0.00 -19.98 -15.23
CA ARG A 279 -0.27 -18.56 -15.49
C ARG A 279 -1.59 -18.12 -14.89
N THR A 280 -1.52 -17.09 -14.06
CA THR A 280 -2.67 -16.39 -13.47
C THR A 280 -2.51 -14.89 -13.67
N TYR A 281 -3.61 -14.13 -13.74
CA TYR A 281 -3.49 -12.68 -13.93
C TYR A 281 -2.86 -12.01 -12.71
N ALA A 282 -1.89 -11.13 -12.95
CA ALA A 282 -1.16 -10.45 -11.89
C ALA A 282 -2.11 -9.63 -10.99
N ASP A 283 -3.05 -8.87 -11.57
CA ASP A 283 -4.00 -8.07 -10.78
C ASP A 283 -4.84 -8.93 -9.82
N ASP A 284 -5.22 -10.14 -10.25
CA ASP A 284 -5.94 -11.11 -9.43
C ASP A 284 -5.06 -11.65 -8.29
N CYS A 285 -3.81 -12.00 -8.57
CA CYS A 285 -2.89 -12.45 -7.53
C CYS A 285 -2.51 -11.34 -6.55
N LEU A 286 -2.38 -10.10 -7.03
CA LEU A 286 -2.16 -8.92 -6.21
C LEU A 286 -3.28 -8.76 -5.19
N ALA A 287 -4.53 -8.89 -5.63
CA ALA A 287 -5.68 -8.87 -4.72
C ALA A 287 -5.63 -10.03 -3.70
N ALA A 288 -5.30 -11.25 -4.15
CA ALA A 288 -5.23 -12.42 -3.28
C ALA A 288 -4.14 -12.28 -2.19
N PHE A 289 -2.92 -11.85 -2.52
CA PHE A 289 -1.86 -11.72 -1.51
C PHE A 289 -2.02 -10.49 -0.64
N THR A 290 -2.61 -9.41 -1.15
CA THR A 290 -2.91 -8.25 -0.32
C THR A 290 -3.97 -8.58 0.73
N ASP A 291 -4.95 -9.43 0.43
CA ASP A 291 -5.89 -9.97 1.44
C ASP A 291 -5.17 -10.77 2.54
N VAL A 292 -4.20 -11.62 2.17
CA VAL A 292 -3.39 -12.36 3.14
C VAL A 292 -2.53 -11.41 3.98
N SER A 293 -1.90 -10.41 3.35
CA SER A 293 -1.08 -9.38 4.01
C SER A 293 -1.89 -8.54 5.00
N ASP A 294 -3.11 -8.14 4.65
CA ASP A 294 -4.02 -7.42 5.54
C ASP A 294 -4.44 -8.25 6.76
N ARG A 295 -4.47 -9.58 6.63
CA ARG A 295 -4.65 -10.55 7.72
C ARG A 295 -3.33 -11.02 8.32
N GLY A 296 -2.22 -10.32 8.07
CA GLY A 296 -0.87 -10.76 8.42
C GLY A 296 -0.64 -11.03 9.92
N GLY A 297 -1.48 -10.45 10.79
CA GLY A 297 -1.47 -10.73 12.23
C GLY A 297 -2.05 -12.09 12.64
N ASP A 298 -2.75 -12.77 11.73
CA ASP A 298 -3.31 -14.11 11.97
C ASP A 298 -2.25 -15.20 11.71
N MET A 299 -2.49 -16.39 12.26
CA MET A 299 -1.62 -17.56 12.09
C MET A 299 -2.17 -18.50 11.02
N VAL A 300 -1.28 -19.24 10.35
CA VAL A 300 -1.68 -20.32 9.44
C VAL A 300 -2.44 -21.41 10.22
N PRO A 301 -3.65 -21.82 9.80
CA PRO A 301 -4.38 -22.90 10.44
C PRO A 301 -3.62 -24.24 10.38
N THR A 302 -3.40 -24.89 11.52
CA THR A 302 -2.56 -26.11 11.63
C THR A 302 -3.34 -27.42 11.75
N ALA A 303 -4.68 -27.38 11.88
CA ALA A 303 -5.50 -28.55 12.19
C ALA A 303 -5.29 -29.74 11.23
N ASN A 304 -5.00 -29.46 9.95
CA ASN A 304 -4.73 -30.44 8.91
C ASN A 304 -3.41 -30.17 8.16
N ALA A 305 -2.42 -29.57 8.83
CA ALA A 305 -1.12 -29.29 8.23
C ALA A 305 -0.25 -30.56 8.18
N LEU A 306 -0.59 -31.44 7.23
CA LEU A 306 0.11 -32.69 6.95
C LEU A 306 0.94 -32.57 5.68
N LYS A 307 2.09 -33.24 5.65
CA LYS A 307 2.99 -33.28 4.50
C LYS A 307 2.25 -33.66 3.23
N GLY A 308 2.45 -32.87 2.17
CA GLY A 308 1.82 -33.07 0.86
C GLY A 308 0.36 -32.59 0.78
N GLN A 309 -0.23 -32.12 1.88
CA GLN A 309 -1.49 -31.39 1.84
C GLN A 309 -1.24 -29.92 1.51
N SER A 310 -2.29 -29.23 1.07
CA SER A 310 -2.25 -27.80 0.83
C SER A 310 -3.51 -27.12 1.37
N LEU A 311 -3.37 -25.83 1.65
CA LEU A 311 -4.44 -24.96 2.11
C LEU A 311 -4.52 -23.76 1.16
N THR A 312 -5.72 -23.46 0.66
CA THR A 312 -5.96 -22.19 -0.01
C THR A 312 -6.16 -21.10 1.03
N LEU A 313 -5.30 -20.08 1.01
CA LEU A 313 -5.35 -18.96 1.96
C LEU A 313 -6.24 -17.83 1.47
N SER A 314 -6.25 -17.59 0.16
CA SER A 314 -7.06 -16.55 -0.48
C SER A 314 -7.30 -16.87 -1.96
N LYS A 315 -8.35 -16.29 -2.54
CA LYS A 315 -8.73 -16.41 -3.95
C LYS A 315 -9.25 -15.06 -4.46
N SER A 316 -8.88 -14.69 -5.68
CA SER A 316 -9.42 -13.54 -6.38
C SER A 316 -9.39 -13.82 -7.88
N GLY A 317 -10.52 -13.67 -8.57
CA GLY A 317 -10.61 -13.90 -10.02
C GLY A 317 -10.02 -15.24 -10.44
N THR A 318 -8.96 -15.19 -11.25
CA THR A 318 -8.23 -16.35 -11.77
C THR A 318 -7.16 -16.89 -10.84
N CYS A 319 -6.80 -16.19 -9.76
CA CYS A 319 -5.67 -16.53 -8.90
C CYS A 319 -6.10 -17.08 -7.54
N ALA A 320 -5.45 -18.15 -7.11
CA ALA A 320 -5.53 -18.71 -5.77
C ALA A 320 -4.13 -18.79 -5.15
N MET A 321 -4.04 -18.41 -3.87
CA MET A 321 -2.82 -18.58 -3.08
C MET A 321 -2.89 -19.87 -2.29
N HIS A 322 -2.02 -20.81 -2.64
CA HIS A 322 -1.95 -22.13 -2.03
C HIS A 322 -0.66 -22.30 -1.23
N LEU A 323 -0.81 -22.57 0.07
CA LEU A 323 0.28 -22.98 0.93
C LEU A 323 0.32 -24.50 0.97
N SER A 324 1.41 -25.10 0.51
CA SER A 324 1.68 -26.52 0.63
C SER A 324 2.55 -26.79 1.86
N PHE A 325 2.25 -27.88 2.58
CA PHE A 325 3.04 -28.31 3.72
C PHE A 325 4.09 -29.32 3.28
N ASP A 326 5.36 -28.98 3.51
CA ASP A 326 6.50 -29.82 3.11
C ASP A 326 6.87 -30.86 4.18
N GLU A 327 6.28 -30.72 5.38
CA GLU A 327 6.35 -31.66 6.49
C GLU A 327 5.08 -31.65 7.35
N ASP A 328 4.97 -32.61 8.27
CA ASP A 328 3.88 -32.64 9.24
C ASP A 328 4.11 -31.58 10.32
N TRP A 329 3.21 -30.62 10.44
CA TRP A 329 3.26 -29.60 11.49
C TRP A 329 2.63 -30.08 12.82
N LYS A 330 2.49 -31.40 12.97
CA LYS A 330 1.92 -32.01 14.17
C LYS A 330 2.99 -32.23 15.22
N VAL A 331 2.52 -32.36 16.47
CA VAL A 331 3.26 -32.66 17.71
C VAL A 331 4.52 -33.50 17.47
N PRO A 332 5.67 -33.13 18.07
CA PRO A 332 5.80 -32.22 19.23
C PRO A 332 5.97 -30.74 18.91
N VAL A 333 6.18 -30.35 17.65
CA VAL A 333 6.45 -28.94 17.31
C VAL A 333 5.15 -28.28 16.85
N PHE A 334 4.61 -27.39 17.68
CA PHE A 334 3.53 -26.51 17.24
C PHE A 334 4.11 -25.45 16.32
N CYS A 335 3.74 -25.51 15.05
CA CYS A 335 4.21 -24.57 14.05
C CYS A 335 3.49 -23.23 14.14
N GLU A 336 4.22 -22.20 14.51
CA GLU A 336 3.76 -20.82 14.54
C GLU A 336 4.28 -20.08 13.31
N VAL A 337 3.53 -20.17 12.20
CA VAL A 337 3.77 -19.42 10.96
C VAL A 337 2.68 -18.36 10.81
N SER A 338 3.05 -17.09 10.74
CA SER A 338 2.11 -15.99 10.54
C SER A 338 1.70 -15.87 9.07
N LEU A 339 0.51 -15.34 8.80
CA LEU A 339 0.11 -15.00 7.43
C LEU A 339 0.98 -13.90 6.83
N LEU A 340 1.59 -13.04 7.66
CA LEU A 340 2.56 -12.05 7.20
C LEU A 340 3.80 -12.69 6.56
N GLU A 341 4.33 -13.74 7.16
CA GLU A 341 5.49 -14.48 6.61
C GLU A 341 5.14 -15.15 5.28
N VAL A 342 3.92 -15.70 5.17
CA VAL A 342 3.43 -16.27 3.90
C VAL A 342 3.23 -15.17 2.85
N ALA A 343 2.70 -14.01 3.25
CA ALA A 343 2.52 -12.87 2.36
C ALA A 343 3.85 -12.33 1.83
N ALA A 344 4.89 -12.27 2.66
CA ALA A 344 6.24 -11.86 2.26
C ALA A 344 6.81 -12.77 1.16
N ALA A 345 6.69 -14.09 1.32
CA ALA A 345 7.12 -15.06 0.31
C ALA A 345 6.30 -14.94 -1.00
N ALA A 346 4.99 -14.67 -0.90
CA ALA A 346 4.13 -14.47 -2.06
C ALA A 346 4.44 -13.16 -2.81
N GLU A 347 4.77 -12.10 -2.07
CA GLU A 347 5.22 -10.82 -2.60
C GLU A 347 6.51 -11.01 -3.42
N SER A 348 7.47 -11.81 -2.96
CA SER A 348 8.66 -12.18 -3.75
C SER A 348 8.32 -12.91 -5.06
N ILE A 349 7.32 -13.81 -5.08
CA ILE A 349 6.85 -14.43 -6.35
C ILE A 349 6.30 -13.35 -7.27
N TYR A 350 5.47 -12.46 -6.74
CA TYR A 350 4.85 -11.40 -7.51
C TYR A 350 5.90 -10.47 -8.15
N GLU A 351 6.89 -10.02 -7.37
CA GLU A 351 7.93 -9.11 -7.84
C GLU A 351 8.86 -9.74 -8.88
N LEU A 352 9.22 -11.02 -8.69
CA LEU A 352 10.25 -11.68 -9.51
C LEU A 352 9.69 -12.46 -10.71
N CYS A 353 8.45 -12.96 -10.60
CA CYS A 353 7.89 -13.90 -11.57
C CYS A 353 6.71 -13.33 -12.35
N THR A 354 6.43 -12.03 -12.25
CA THR A 354 5.43 -11.41 -13.12
C THR A 354 6.02 -11.15 -14.50
N SER A 355 5.35 -11.67 -15.53
CA SER A 355 5.70 -11.47 -16.92
C SER A 355 5.20 -10.11 -17.40
N SER A 356 6.14 -9.27 -17.83
CA SER A 356 5.85 -7.95 -18.39
C SER A 356 5.12 -7.99 -19.74
N ASN A 357 5.11 -9.14 -20.42
CA ASN A 357 4.58 -9.27 -21.78
C ASN A 357 3.08 -9.58 -21.81
N ASP A 358 2.58 -10.34 -20.85
CA ASP A 358 1.20 -10.84 -20.83
C ASP A 358 0.47 -10.55 -19.52
N GLY A 359 1.11 -9.87 -18.56
CA GLY A 359 0.49 -9.51 -17.27
C GLY A 359 0.13 -10.73 -16.42
N THR A 360 0.82 -11.85 -16.64
CA THR A 360 0.62 -13.07 -15.87
C THR A 360 1.73 -13.27 -14.83
N VAL A 361 1.40 -13.95 -13.75
CA VAL A 361 2.34 -14.34 -12.70
C VAL A 361 2.16 -15.83 -12.39
N GLY A 362 3.29 -16.49 -12.13
CA GLY A 362 3.36 -17.92 -11.91
C GLY A 362 4.64 -18.31 -11.19
N GLY A 363 4.53 -19.12 -10.13
CA GLY A 363 5.70 -19.58 -9.41
C GLY A 363 5.43 -20.05 -8.00
N SER A 364 6.52 -20.29 -7.30
CA SER A 364 6.52 -20.76 -5.92
C SER A 364 7.65 -20.15 -5.11
N HIS A 365 7.45 -20.06 -3.79
CA HIS A 365 8.46 -19.57 -2.87
C HIS A 365 8.38 -20.36 -1.57
N VAL A 366 9.54 -20.78 -1.06
CA VAL A 366 9.63 -21.44 0.23
C VAL A 366 9.35 -20.42 1.33
N VAL A 367 8.36 -20.68 2.19
CA VAL A 367 8.09 -19.85 3.36
C VAL A 367 9.09 -20.21 4.46
N ARG A 368 9.16 -21.51 4.79
CA ARG A 368 10.16 -22.09 5.68
C ARG A 368 10.68 -23.42 5.14
N ILE A 369 11.92 -23.75 5.49
CA ILE A 369 12.56 -25.01 5.12
C ILE A 369 12.08 -26.18 6.00
N PRO A 370 12.13 -27.44 5.51
CA PRO A 370 11.86 -28.62 6.32
C PRO A 370 12.74 -28.70 7.57
N GLY A 371 12.19 -29.19 8.68
CA GLY A 371 12.76 -29.18 10.02
C GLY A 371 12.39 -27.95 10.84
N ASN A 372 11.74 -26.95 10.23
CA ASN A 372 11.28 -25.74 10.89
C ASN A 372 9.93 -25.26 10.31
N CYS A 373 8.93 -26.15 10.33
CA CYS A 373 7.60 -25.88 9.77
C CYS A 373 7.65 -25.69 8.24
N GLY A 374 8.34 -26.62 7.57
CA GLY A 374 8.54 -26.64 6.14
C GLY A 374 7.25 -26.38 5.37
N SER A 375 7.25 -25.34 4.54
CA SER A 375 6.11 -24.97 3.71
C SER A 375 6.51 -24.09 2.53
N THR A 376 5.69 -24.17 1.47
CA THR A 376 5.91 -23.48 0.20
C THR A 376 4.61 -22.85 -0.27
N ILE A 377 4.65 -21.55 -0.60
CA ILE A 377 3.52 -20.82 -1.19
C ILE A 377 3.60 -20.84 -2.71
N LYS A 378 2.45 -20.95 -3.38
CA LYS A 378 2.31 -20.89 -4.84
C LYS A 378 1.10 -20.05 -5.25
N PHE A 379 1.20 -19.39 -6.40
CA PHE A 379 0.03 -18.93 -7.15
C PHE A 379 -0.44 -20.04 -8.08
N LEU A 380 -1.74 -20.37 -8.03
CA LEU A 380 -2.36 -21.38 -8.87
C LEU A 380 -3.63 -20.84 -9.50
N PRO A 381 -4.01 -21.29 -10.72
CA PRO A 381 -5.30 -21.01 -11.29
C PRO A 381 -6.44 -21.49 -10.39
N VAL A 382 -7.50 -20.70 -10.28
CA VAL A 382 -8.74 -21.14 -9.62
C VAL A 382 -9.37 -22.23 -10.50
N SER A 383 -9.31 -23.48 -10.06
CA SER A 383 -10.06 -24.57 -10.68
C SER A 383 -11.55 -24.31 -10.52
N GLY A 384 -12.27 -24.20 -11.64
CA GLY A 384 -13.73 -24.03 -11.70
C GLY A 384 -14.51 -25.25 -11.24
#